data_AF-A0A183SFP1-F1
#
_entry.id   AF-A0A183SFP1-F1
#
_cell.length_a   1.000
_cell.length_b   1.000
_cell.length_c   1.000
_cell.angle_alpha   90.00
_cell.angle_beta   90.00
_cell.angle_gamma   90.00
#
_symmetry.space_group_name_H-M   'P 1'
#
loop_
_entity.id
_entity.type
_entity.pdbx_description
1 polymer ?
#
loop_
_entity_poly.entity_id
_entity_poly.type
_entity_poly.pdbx_seq_one_letter_code
_entity_poly.pdbx_strand_id
1 'polypeptide(L)'
;MLVITSSAAGHGSQITKYAVVKLKQTTIPPIPIPFAILSRLLGSNRPERRTALVARELARYKVDIAALSETRLSEQGPLEEVGAGYNFIWSGRQKAERWDAGVAFAIQIDIVGRLPCLPQGINDRLMSLRLPLWGDKFATIISAYVPPMMSSDGAKDKFYEDLHALLATVPKEDKLIVLGDFSTRVGTDHAAWQGMLGPHGLGSCNDNGLLLLRISMDYGVTYKAYA
;
A
#
# COMPACT_ATOMS: atom_id res chain seq x y z
N MET A 1 4.53 -13.69 10.39
CA MET A 1 4.58 -12.24 10.69
C MET A 1 3.81 -11.54 9.59
N LEU A 2 2.78 -10.82 10.00
CA LEU A 2 1.62 -10.42 9.25
C LEU A 2 1.45 -8.95 9.61
N VAL A 3 1.61 -8.05 8.64
CA VAL A 3 1.85 -6.62 8.92
C VAL A 3 0.92 -5.76 8.08
N ILE A 4 0.08 -4.96 8.74
CA ILE A 4 -0.52 -3.79 8.12
C ILE A 4 0.44 -2.62 8.31
N THR A 5 0.79 -1.92 7.23
CA THR A 5 1.66 -0.74 7.33
C THR A 5 0.96 0.50 6.77
N SER A 6 0.90 1.58 7.54
CA SER A 6 0.41 2.88 7.08
C SER A 6 1.41 3.99 7.39
N SER A 7 1.58 4.95 6.47
CA SER A 7 2.33 6.19 6.71
C SER A 7 1.42 7.22 7.38
N ALA A 8 1.88 7.80 8.51
CA ALA A 8 1.19 8.91 9.17
C ALA A 8 1.42 10.23 8.41
N ALA A 9 0.36 10.96 8.07
CA ALA A 9 0.46 12.29 7.46
C ALA A 9 0.29 13.40 8.50
N GLY A 10 1.27 14.30 8.56
CA GLY A 10 1.10 15.64 9.14
C GLY A 10 0.20 16.51 8.24
N HIS A 11 -0.55 17.43 8.86
CA HIS A 11 -1.47 18.34 8.18
C HIS A 11 -0.80 19.06 6.99
N GLY A 12 -1.40 18.95 5.79
CA GLY A 12 -1.13 19.87 4.66
C GLY A 12 -0.29 19.34 3.49
N SER A 13 0.01 18.04 3.39
CA SER A 13 0.87 17.53 2.31
C SER A 13 0.13 16.54 1.39
N GLN A 14 0.01 16.86 0.10
CA GLN A 14 -0.52 15.98 -0.96
C GLN A 14 0.47 14.84 -1.28
N ILE A 15 0.85 14.03 -0.28
CA ILE A 15 1.87 13.00 -0.41
C ILE A 15 1.25 11.70 -0.93
N THR A 16 1.73 11.21 -2.07
CA THR A 16 1.64 9.79 -2.44
C THR A 16 2.29 8.98 -1.31
N LYS A 17 1.48 8.44 -0.40
CA LYS A 17 1.96 7.59 0.69
C LYS A 17 2.28 6.22 0.10
N TYR A 18 3.48 5.72 0.41
CA TYR A 18 3.92 4.41 -0.05
C TYR A 18 4.36 3.54 1.12
N ALA A 19 4.19 2.25 0.95
CA ALA A 19 4.58 1.23 1.91
C ALA A 19 5.45 0.18 1.20
N VAL A 20 6.51 -0.28 1.87
CA VAL A 20 7.58 -1.05 1.22
C VAL A 20 7.84 -2.39 1.89
N VAL A 21 8.21 -3.37 1.08
CA VAL A 21 8.65 -4.71 1.51
C VAL A 21 10.07 -4.94 1.01
N LYS A 22 10.94 -5.41 1.91
CA LYS A 22 12.30 -5.88 1.60
C LYS A 22 12.41 -7.36 1.92
N LEU A 23 12.57 -8.20 0.90
CA LEU A 23 12.59 -9.66 0.98
C LEU A 23 13.89 -10.19 1.57
N LYS A 24 14.99 -9.42 1.51
CA LYS A 24 16.30 -9.78 2.08
C LYS A 24 16.53 -9.26 3.52
N GLN A 25 15.55 -8.57 4.13
CA GLN A 25 15.64 -8.07 5.51
C GLN A 25 14.49 -8.62 6.37
N THR A 26 14.81 -9.21 7.52
CA THR A 26 13.83 -9.80 8.47
C THR A 26 13.04 -8.76 9.26
N THR A 27 13.51 -7.51 9.24
CA THR A 27 12.87 -6.32 9.83
C THR A 27 12.79 -5.25 8.75
N ILE A 28 11.59 -4.71 8.50
CA ILE A 28 11.41 -3.52 7.66
C ILE A 28 11.97 -2.34 8.47
N PRO A 29 13.13 -1.76 8.13
CA PRO A 29 13.63 -0.60 8.87
C PRO A 29 12.71 0.59 8.57
N PRO A 30 12.43 1.49 9.54
CA PRO A 30 11.79 2.77 9.25
C PRO A 30 12.70 3.51 8.28
N ILE A 31 12.27 3.64 7.02
CA ILE A 31 12.98 4.44 6.03
C ILE A 31 12.60 5.89 6.31
N PRO A 32 13.55 6.78 6.67
CA PRO A 32 13.25 8.19 6.87
C PRO A 32 12.71 8.75 5.57
N ILE A 33 11.45 9.20 5.59
CA ILE A 33 10.74 9.76 4.44
C ILE A 33 11.36 11.14 4.14
N PRO A 34 12.07 11.36 3.02
CA PRO A 34 12.56 12.69 2.69
C PRO A 34 11.39 13.50 2.12
N PHE A 35 10.90 14.46 2.91
CA PHE A 35 9.84 15.43 2.61
C PHE A 35 10.03 16.17 1.25
N ALA A 36 11.25 16.22 0.72
CA ALA A 36 11.61 16.92 -0.52
C ALA A 36 11.26 16.16 -1.82
N ILE A 37 10.84 14.90 -1.75
CA ILE A 37 10.53 14.10 -2.95
C ILE A 37 9.23 14.57 -3.62
N LEU A 38 8.30 15.16 -2.84
CA LEU A 38 6.92 15.38 -3.29
C LEU A 38 6.71 16.56 -4.24
N SER A 39 7.40 17.68 -4.02
CA SER A 39 7.16 18.91 -4.80
C SER A 39 7.58 18.78 -6.27
N ARG A 40 8.43 17.79 -6.60
CA ARG A 40 8.77 17.44 -8.00
C ARG A 40 7.87 16.37 -8.62
N LEU A 41 7.06 15.65 -7.82
CA LEU A 41 6.18 14.57 -8.26
C LEU A 41 4.81 15.03 -8.81
N LEU A 42 4.42 16.29 -8.60
CA LEU A 42 3.08 16.80 -8.95
C LEU A 42 3.04 17.73 -10.19
N GLY A 43 4.18 17.98 -10.86
CA GLY A 43 4.27 18.98 -11.93
C GLY A 43 4.30 18.46 -13.38
N SER A 44 4.25 17.14 -13.62
CA SER A 44 4.43 16.59 -14.98
C SER A 44 3.27 15.68 -15.41
N ASN A 45 2.66 16.01 -16.57
CA ASN A 45 1.63 15.20 -17.22
C ASN A 45 2.18 13.95 -17.95
N ARG A 46 3.47 13.61 -17.78
CA ARG A 46 4.09 12.44 -18.39
C ARG A 46 4.34 11.35 -17.34
N PRO A 47 3.61 10.23 -17.37
CA PRO A 47 3.75 9.13 -16.40
C PRO A 47 5.20 8.64 -16.26
N GLU A 48 5.92 8.57 -17.38
CA GLU A 48 7.28 8.01 -17.47
C GLU A 48 8.30 8.82 -16.66
N ARG A 49 8.12 10.15 -16.59
CA ARG A 49 9.01 11.01 -15.78
C ARG A 49 8.76 10.86 -14.28
N ARG A 50 7.52 10.55 -13.88
CA ARG A 50 7.16 10.35 -12.47
C ARG A 50 7.68 9.00 -11.98
N THR A 51 7.50 7.93 -12.78
CA THR A 51 7.96 6.57 -12.44
C THR A 51 9.48 6.46 -12.39
N ALA A 52 10.21 7.11 -13.29
CA ALA A 52 11.67 7.13 -13.27
C ALA A 52 12.25 7.66 -11.95
N LEU A 53 11.68 8.73 -11.40
CA LEU A 53 12.11 9.30 -10.12
C LEU A 53 11.79 8.37 -8.95
N VAL A 54 10.59 7.79 -8.92
CA VAL A 54 10.18 6.82 -7.89
C VAL A 54 11.11 5.61 -7.93
N ALA A 55 11.32 5.03 -9.11
CA ALA A 55 12.18 3.86 -9.29
C ALA A 55 13.62 4.12 -8.85
N ARG A 56 14.17 5.30 -9.14
CA ARG A 56 15.51 5.68 -8.68
C ARG A 56 15.62 5.72 -7.15
N GLU A 57 14.63 6.26 -6.46
CA GLU A 57 14.63 6.27 -5.00
C GLU A 57 14.40 4.87 -4.41
N LEU A 58 13.50 4.07 -5.00
CA LEU A 58 13.31 2.67 -4.60
C LEU A 58 14.62 1.87 -4.72
N ALA A 59 15.34 2.04 -5.83
CA ALA A 59 16.65 1.43 -6.06
C ALA A 59 17.66 1.89 -4.99
N ARG A 60 17.72 3.20 -4.70
CA ARG A 60 18.61 3.78 -3.69
C ARG A 60 18.40 3.16 -2.31
N TYR A 61 17.15 2.94 -1.92
CA TYR A 61 16.81 2.30 -0.65
C TYR A 61 16.80 0.77 -0.70
N LYS A 62 17.07 0.16 -1.86
CA LYS A 62 17.01 -1.30 -2.07
C LYS A 62 15.65 -1.86 -1.68
N VAL A 63 14.59 -1.24 -2.18
CA VAL A 63 13.21 -1.69 -1.96
C VAL A 63 12.85 -2.74 -3.00
N ASP A 64 12.45 -3.92 -2.58
CA ASP A 64 12.10 -5.00 -3.51
C ASP A 64 10.70 -4.77 -4.13
N ILE A 65 9.73 -4.40 -3.28
CA ILE A 65 8.34 -4.14 -3.66
C ILE A 65 7.81 -2.92 -2.91
N ALA A 66 7.11 -2.02 -3.60
CA ALA A 66 6.40 -0.90 -3.00
C ALA A 66 4.94 -0.86 -3.46
N ALA A 67 4.02 -0.63 -2.51
CA ALA A 67 2.65 -0.25 -2.78
C ALA A 67 2.55 1.28 -2.79
N LEU A 68 1.95 1.84 -3.85
CA LEU A 68 1.78 3.27 -4.07
C LEU A 68 0.27 3.61 -4.06
N SER A 69 -0.09 4.67 -3.36
CA SER A 69 -1.46 5.22 -3.32
C SER A 69 -1.52 6.60 -3.97
N GLU A 70 -2.70 7.06 -4.39
CA GLU A 70 -2.90 8.34 -5.10
C GLU A 70 -2.07 8.46 -6.39
N THR A 71 -2.03 7.40 -7.20
CA THR A 71 -1.29 7.43 -8.47
C THR A 71 -1.90 8.44 -9.45
N ARG A 72 -3.23 8.61 -9.39
CA ARG A 72 -4.04 9.44 -10.29
C ARG A 72 -3.77 9.08 -11.75
N LEU A 73 -3.56 7.79 -12.01
CA LEU A 73 -3.46 7.22 -13.36
C LEU A 73 -4.82 6.65 -13.73
N SER A 74 -5.21 6.80 -14.99
CA SER A 74 -6.44 6.19 -15.50
C SER A 74 -6.22 4.73 -15.87
N GLU A 75 -7.29 3.95 -15.80
CA GLU A 75 -7.36 2.56 -16.24
C GLU A 75 -6.32 1.66 -15.54
N GLN A 76 -6.16 0.44 -16.02
CA GLN A 76 -5.10 -0.46 -15.58
C GLN A 76 -3.99 -0.46 -16.62
N GLY A 77 -2.74 -0.55 -16.17
CA GLY A 77 -1.62 -0.64 -17.08
C GLY A 77 -0.32 -1.08 -16.43
N PRO A 78 0.56 -1.76 -17.18
CA PRO A 78 1.95 -1.95 -16.82
C PRO A 78 2.85 -0.87 -17.45
N LEU A 79 3.95 -0.53 -16.79
CA LEU A 79 5.04 0.29 -17.31
C LEU A 79 6.38 -0.24 -16.78
N GLU A 80 7.29 -0.57 -17.68
CA GLU A 80 8.65 -0.98 -17.34
C GLU A 80 9.59 0.24 -17.33
N GLU A 81 10.20 0.50 -16.17
CA GLU A 81 11.21 1.53 -16.00
C GLU A 81 12.60 0.89 -16.07
N VAL A 82 13.05 0.62 -17.29
CA VAL A 82 14.32 -0.07 -17.60
C VAL A 82 15.52 0.59 -16.91
N GLY A 83 15.52 1.93 -16.80
CA GLY A 83 16.65 2.68 -16.26
C GLY A 83 16.95 2.40 -14.78
N ALA A 84 15.93 2.10 -13.98
CA ALA A 84 16.07 1.84 -12.54
C ALA A 84 15.71 0.40 -12.14
N GLY A 85 15.25 -0.43 -13.09
CA GLY A 85 14.99 -1.85 -12.88
C GLY A 85 13.70 -2.16 -12.14
N TYR A 86 12.63 -1.37 -12.36
CA TYR A 86 11.32 -1.59 -11.75
C TYR A 86 10.21 -1.69 -12.79
N ASN A 87 9.24 -2.54 -12.53
CA ASN A 87 7.96 -2.57 -13.21
C ASN A 87 6.89 -1.94 -12.33
N PHE A 88 6.15 -0.99 -12.91
CA PHE A 88 4.99 -0.36 -12.31
C PHE A 88 3.74 -0.99 -12.89
N ILE A 89 2.82 -1.41 -12.03
CA ILE A 89 1.54 -1.95 -12.45
C ILE A 89 0.48 -1.24 -11.62
N TRP A 90 -0.43 -0.53 -12.27
CA TRP A 90 -1.42 0.30 -11.59
C TRP A 90 -2.85 -0.10 -11.91
N SER A 91 -3.73 0.29 -11.02
CA SER A 91 -5.18 0.26 -11.18
C SER A 91 -5.75 1.61 -10.78
N GLY A 92 -6.45 2.25 -11.71
CA GLY A 92 -7.13 3.51 -11.48
C GLY A 92 -8.49 3.56 -12.17
N ARG A 93 -9.17 4.70 -12.05
CA ARG A 93 -10.52 4.90 -12.58
C ARG A 93 -10.54 4.98 -14.10
N GLN A 94 -11.73 4.81 -14.68
CA GLN A 94 -11.94 5.11 -16.10
C GLN A 94 -11.64 6.57 -16.40
N LYS A 95 -11.17 6.85 -17.61
CA LYS A 95 -10.70 8.17 -18.04
C LYS A 95 -11.72 9.30 -17.90
N ALA A 96 -13.02 8.96 -17.94
CA ALA A 96 -14.13 9.91 -17.80
C ALA A 96 -14.42 10.32 -16.34
N GLU A 97 -13.85 9.61 -15.37
CA GLU A 97 -14.07 9.87 -13.94
C GLU A 97 -12.98 10.78 -13.36
N ARG A 98 -13.22 11.30 -12.14
CA ARG A 98 -12.25 12.15 -11.44
C ARG A 98 -10.95 11.39 -11.15
N TRP A 99 -9.83 12.12 -11.25
CA TRP A 99 -8.47 11.60 -11.09
C TRP A 99 -8.01 11.74 -9.64
N ASP A 100 -8.81 11.24 -8.69
CA ASP A 100 -8.60 11.39 -7.24
C ASP A 100 -8.31 10.06 -6.50
N ALA A 101 -8.22 8.96 -7.26
CA ALA A 101 -7.91 7.62 -6.76
C ALA A 101 -6.79 6.98 -7.58
N GLY A 102 -6.42 5.76 -7.21
CA GLY A 102 -5.43 4.95 -7.91
C GLY A 102 -4.43 4.30 -6.96
N VAL A 103 -4.16 3.03 -7.23
CA VAL A 103 -3.16 2.20 -6.54
C VAL A 103 -2.18 1.61 -7.54
N ALA A 104 -0.96 1.35 -7.11
CA ALA A 104 0.02 0.64 -7.93
C ALA A 104 0.99 -0.19 -7.10
N PHE A 105 1.57 -1.20 -7.73
CA PHE A 105 2.79 -1.83 -7.27
C PHE A 105 3.97 -1.38 -8.12
N ALA A 106 5.07 -1.04 -7.46
CA ALA A 106 6.40 -0.98 -8.06
C ALA A 106 7.19 -2.20 -7.61
N ILE A 107 7.63 -3.03 -8.57
CA ILE A 107 8.24 -4.33 -8.31
C ILE A 107 9.57 -4.39 -9.02
N GLN A 108 10.65 -4.77 -8.32
CA GLN A 108 11.95 -4.94 -8.95
C GLN A 108 11.87 -5.99 -10.07
N ILE A 109 12.50 -5.72 -11.23
CA ILE A 109 12.35 -6.53 -12.44
C ILE A 109 12.73 -8.01 -12.25
N ASP A 110 13.77 -8.27 -11.45
CA ASP A 110 14.24 -9.63 -11.10
C ASP A 110 13.19 -10.45 -10.34
N ILE A 111 12.22 -9.78 -9.70
CA ILE A 111 11.13 -10.42 -8.96
C ILE A 111 9.96 -10.72 -9.90
N VAL A 112 9.70 -9.84 -10.88
CA VAL A 112 8.55 -9.98 -11.79
C VAL A 112 8.58 -11.31 -12.54
N GLY A 113 9.75 -11.70 -13.05
CA GLY A 113 9.91 -12.98 -13.77
C GLY A 113 9.67 -14.23 -12.91
N ARG A 114 9.58 -14.07 -11.58
CA ARG A 114 9.32 -15.16 -10.63
C ARG A 114 7.88 -15.17 -10.13
N LEU A 115 7.08 -14.16 -10.44
CA LEU A 115 5.69 -14.09 -9.98
C LEU A 115 4.83 -15.14 -10.71
N PRO A 116 3.92 -15.83 -10.01
CA PRO A 116 2.97 -16.74 -10.65
C PRO A 116 1.98 -16.01 -11.56
N CYS A 117 1.65 -14.76 -11.22
CA CYS A 117 0.82 -13.86 -12.01
C CYS A 117 1.20 -12.41 -11.74
N LEU A 118 0.90 -11.51 -12.67
CA LEU A 118 1.05 -10.07 -12.45
C LEU A 118 0.04 -9.58 -11.39
N PRO A 119 0.38 -8.52 -10.64
CA PRO A 119 -0.57 -7.83 -9.78
C PRO A 119 -1.92 -7.56 -10.46
N GLN A 120 -3.00 -7.85 -9.74
CA GLN A 120 -4.37 -7.69 -10.22
C GLN A 120 -5.04 -6.49 -9.57
N GLY A 121 -5.52 -5.56 -10.39
CA GLY A 121 -6.38 -4.46 -9.94
C GLY A 121 -7.79 -4.95 -9.65
N ILE A 122 -8.26 -4.77 -8.42
CA ILE A 122 -9.62 -5.13 -7.99
C ILE A 122 -10.57 -3.97 -8.26
N ASN A 123 -10.15 -2.76 -7.88
CA ASN A 123 -10.79 -1.51 -8.22
C ASN A 123 -9.75 -0.37 -8.23
N ASP A 124 -10.17 0.90 -8.23
CA ASP A 124 -9.31 2.08 -8.20
C ASP A 124 -8.57 2.30 -6.86
N ARG A 125 -8.86 1.49 -5.85
CA ARG A 125 -8.39 1.62 -4.47
C ARG A 125 -7.79 0.35 -3.88
N LEU A 126 -7.97 -0.80 -4.52
CA LEU A 126 -7.53 -2.12 -4.07
C LEU A 126 -6.84 -2.86 -5.21
N MET A 127 -5.68 -3.43 -4.89
CA MET A 127 -4.89 -4.25 -5.80
C MET A 127 -4.20 -5.37 -5.02
N SER A 128 -4.04 -6.53 -5.62
CA SER A 128 -3.41 -7.69 -4.97
C SER A 128 -2.25 -8.26 -5.79
N LEU A 129 -1.24 -8.78 -5.09
CA LEU A 129 -0.07 -9.45 -5.64
C LEU A 129 0.20 -10.72 -4.83
N ARG A 130 0.30 -11.87 -5.51
CA ARG A 130 0.76 -13.11 -4.89
C ARG A 130 2.24 -13.32 -5.17
N LEU A 131 3.05 -13.29 -4.12
CA LEU A 131 4.51 -13.37 -4.17
C LEU A 131 4.99 -14.75 -3.68
N PRO A 132 5.78 -15.50 -4.47
CA PRO A 132 6.39 -16.73 -3.99
C PRO A 132 7.51 -16.42 -2.99
N LEU A 133 7.52 -17.21 -1.92
CA LEU A 133 8.55 -17.23 -0.88
C LEU A 133 9.37 -18.52 -0.99
N TRP A 134 10.20 -18.79 0.01
CA TRP A 134 10.99 -20.01 0.09
C TRP A 134 10.14 -21.24 0.49
N GLY A 135 10.39 -22.37 -0.17
CA GLY A 135 9.83 -23.68 0.17
C GLY A 135 8.33 -23.80 -0.08
N ASP A 136 7.90 -23.50 -1.31
CA ASP A 136 6.49 -23.55 -1.78
C ASP A 136 5.49 -22.73 -0.96
N LYS A 137 5.99 -21.74 -0.23
CA LYS A 137 5.17 -20.78 0.51
C LYS A 137 4.93 -19.54 -0.33
N PHE A 138 3.83 -18.86 -0.08
CA PHE A 138 3.48 -17.62 -0.75
C PHE A 138 3.15 -16.54 0.27
N ALA A 139 3.23 -15.28 -0.17
CA ALA A 139 2.64 -14.15 0.50
C ALA A 139 1.65 -13.47 -0.43
N THR A 140 0.46 -13.14 0.07
CA THR A 140 -0.45 -12.25 -0.64
C THR A 140 -0.29 -10.84 -0.10
N ILE A 141 0.11 -9.91 -0.97
CA ILE A 141 0.30 -8.50 -0.67
C ILE A 141 -0.89 -7.74 -1.25
N ILE A 142 -1.62 -7.02 -0.42
CA ILE A 142 -2.72 -6.13 -0.83
C ILE A 142 -2.23 -4.69 -0.75
N SER A 143 -2.43 -3.91 -1.81
CA SER A 143 -2.29 -2.45 -1.79
C SER A 143 -3.67 -1.83 -1.66
N ALA A 144 -3.84 -0.96 -0.67
CA ALA A 144 -5.12 -0.34 -0.33
C ALA A 144 -5.02 1.19 -0.19
N TYR A 145 -6.00 1.91 -0.71
CA TYR A 145 -6.13 3.36 -0.54
C TYR A 145 -7.54 3.74 -0.08
N VAL A 146 -7.67 4.06 1.21
CA VAL A 146 -8.97 4.39 1.81
C VAL A 146 -9.55 5.67 1.20
N PRO A 147 -10.87 5.74 0.98
CA PRO A 147 -11.53 6.98 0.58
C PRO A 147 -11.21 8.17 1.50
N PRO A 148 -11.07 9.40 0.95
CA PRO A 148 -10.92 10.60 1.75
C PRO A 148 -11.99 10.72 2.85
N MET A 149 -11.65 11.40 3.95
CA MET A 149 -12.58 11.58 5.08
C MET A 149 -13.92 12.23 4.67
N MET A 150 -13.89 13.09 3.65
CA MET A 150 -15.04 13.79 3.09
C MET A 150 -15.87 12.96 2.09
N SER A 151 -15.46 11.72 1.79
CA SER A 151 -16.26 10.80 1.00
C SER A 151 -17.55 10.42 1.74
N SER A 152 -18.61 10.14 0.98
CA SER A 152 -19.89 9.68 1.54
C SER A 152 -19.71 8.35 2.29
N ASP A 153 -20.58 8.11 3.27
CA ASP A 153 -20.52 6.87 4.07
C ASP A 153 -20.67 5.64 3.17
N GLY A 154 -21.59 5.65 2.21
CA GLY A 154 -21.72 4.56 1.24
C GLY A 154 -20.46 4.27 0.42
N ALA A 155 -19.59 5.28 0.17
CA ALA A 155 -18.31 5.05 -0.51
C ALA A 155 -17.26 4.43 0.44
N LYS A 156 -17.30 4.76 1.73
CA LYS A 156 -16.44 4.15 2.75
C LYS A 156 -16.87 2.72 3.03
N ASP A 157 -18.17 2.49 3.22
CA ASP A 157 -18.75 1.16 3.44
C ASP A 157 -18.41 0.23 2.30
N LYS A 158 -18.62 0.68 1.05
CA LYS A 158 -18.22 -0.07 -0.13
C LYS A 158 -16.74 -0.44 -0.15
N PHE A 159 -15.86 0.47 0.23
CA PHE A 159 -14.43 0.18 0.29
C PHE A 159 -14.12 -0.95 1.29
N TYR A 160 -14.71 -0.91 2.49
CA TYR A 160 -14.49 -1.95 3.49
C TYR A 160 -15.15 -3.28 3.11
N GLU A 161 -16.30 -3.27 2.46
CA GLU A 161 -16.92 -4.47 1.87
C GLU A 161 -16.02 -5.11 0.81
N ASP A 162 -15.53 -4.31 -0.15
CA ASP A 162 -14.62 -4.78 -1.20
C ASP A 162 -13.30 -5.31 -0.60
N LEU A 163 -12.78 -4.66 0.46
CA LEU A 163 -11.59 -5.12 1.18
C LEU A 163 -11.83 -6.43 1.91
N HIS A 164 -12.97 -6.59 2.61
CA HIS A 164 -13.34 -7.85 3.25
C HIS A 164 -13.50 -8.99 2.25
N ALA A 165 -14.14 -8.73 1.10
CA ALA A 165 -14.27 -9.69 0.02
C ALA A 165 -12.89 -10.12 -0.50
N LEU A 166 -11.98 -9.17 -0.74
CA LEU A 166 -10.62 -9.47 -1.17
C LEU A 166 -9.84 -10.30 -0.14
N LEU A 167 -9.93 -9.93 1.14
CA LEU A 167 -9.29 -10.67 2.23
C LEU A 167 -9.81 -12.11 2.33
N ALA A 168 -11.09 -12.35 2.06
CA ALA A 168 -11.67 -13.68 2.03
C ALA A 168 -11.16 -14.57 0.88
N THR A 169 -10.63 -13.97 -0.21
CA THR A 169 -10.02 -14.73 -1.32
C THR A 169 -8.57 -15.17 -1.06
N VAL A 170 -7.94 -14.65 0.00
CA VAL A 170 -6.54 -14.95 0.32
C VAL A 170 -6.41 -16.42 0.75
N PRO A 171 -5.52 -17.23 0.13
CA PRO A 171 -5.29 -18.59 0.58
C PRO A 171 -4.84 -18.63 2.05
N LYS A 172 -5.35 -19.58 2.84
CA LYS A 172 -5.07 -19.64 4.29
C LYS A 172 -3.60 -19.91 4.60
N GLU A 173 -2.91 -20.56 3.67
CA GLU A 173 -1.49 -20.92 3.75
C GLU A 173 -0.58 -19.75 3.37
N ASP A 174 -1.12 -18.76 2.66
CA ASP A 174 -0.38 -17.57 2.26
C ASP A 174 -0.16 -16.65 3.47
N LYS A 175 1.02 -16.07 3.55
CA LYS A 175 1.26 -14.95 4.47
C LYS A 175 0.59 -13.70 3.91
N LEU A 176 -0.37 -13.14 4.63
CA LEU A 176 -0.99 -11.89 4.21
C LEU A 176 -0.12 -10.67 4.59
N ILE A 177 -0.10 -9.65 3.75
CA ILE A 177 0.48 -8.34 4.03
C ILE A 177 -0.47 -7.31 3.42
N VAL A 178 -0.89 -6.33 4.21
CA VAL A 178 -1.76 -5.26 3.71
C VAL A 178 -1.01 -3.94 3.81
N LEU A 179 -0.75 -3.32 2.67
CA LEU A 179 0.03 -2.11 2.51
C LEU A 179 -0.88 -0.98 2.02
N GLY A 180 -0.51 0.25 2.35
CA GLY A 180 -1.06 1.43 1.70
C GLY A 180 -1.51 2.50 2.68
N ASP A 181 -2.35 3.40 2.20
CA ASP A 181 -2.80 4.54 2.96
C ASP A 181 -4.20 4.32 3.50
N PHE A 182 -4.25 4.00 4.79
CA PHE A 182 -5.50 3.85 5.51
C PHE A 182 -6.00 5.14 6.16
N SER A 183 -5.21 6.22 6.15
CA SER A 183 -5.51 7.49 6.84
C SER A 183 -6.07 7.27 8.26
N THR A 184 -5.52 6.28 8.97
CA THR A 184 -5.95 5.90 10.31
C THR A 184 -5.16 6.62 11.39
N ARG A 185 -5.82 6.82 12.52
CA ARG A 185 -5.18 7.01 13.81
C ARG A 185 -5.71 5.88 14.67
N VAL A 186 -4.85 4.97 15.09
CA VAL A 186 -5.25 3.80 15.89
C VAL A 186 -5.19 4.06 17.41
N GLY A 187 -4.79 5.26 17.81
CA GLY A 187 -4.61 5.61 19.23
C GLY A 187 -3.29 5.09 19.82
N THR A 188 -3.09 5.29 21.11
CA THR A 188 -1.92 4.83 21.91
C THR A 188 -2.28 3.73 22.92
N ASP A 189 -3.51 3.20 22.87
CA ASP A 189 -3.99 2.22 23.84
C ASP A 189 -3.49 0.80 23.53
N HIS A 190 -2.20 0.58 23.81
CA HIS A 190 -1.55 -0.72 23.67
C HIS A 190 -2.12 -1.79 24.61
N ALA A 191 -2.71 -1.37 25.73
CA ALA A 191 -3.28 -2.28 26.72
C ALA A 191 -4.58 -2.91 26.23
N ALA A 192 -5.45 -2.12 25.57
CA ALA A 192 -6.68 -2.63 24.97
C ALA A 192 -6.43 -3.51 23.71
N TRP A 193 -5.31 -3.32 23.00
CA TRP A 193 -5.01 -3.96 21.71
C TRP A 193 -3.69 -4.75 21.72
N GLN A 194 -3.43 -5.48 22.81
CA GLN A 194 -2.20 -6.23 23.00
C GLN A 194 -1.94 -7.24 21.87
N GLY A 195 -0.77 -7.16 21.22
CA GLY A 195 -0.38 -8.01 20.08
C GLY A 195 -0.86 -7.55 18.70
N MET A 196 -1.81 -6.60 18.64
CA MET A 196 -2.29 -6.00 17.39
C MET A 196 -1.68 -4.63 17.13
N LEU A 197 -1.46 -3.82 18.17
CA LEU A 197 -0.92 -2.46 18.02
C LEU A 197 0.58 -2.43 18.33
N GLY A 198 1.41 -2.16 17.31
CA GLY A 198 2.84 -1.87 17.52
C GLY A 198 3.07 -0.60 18.37
N PRO A 199 4.28 -0.37 18.93
CA PRO A 199 4.57 0.64 19.96
C PRO A 199 4.45 2.12 19.53
N HIS A 200 4.02 2.40 18.29
CA HIS A 200 4.08 3.72 17.67
C HIS A 200 2.70 4.29 17.32
N GLY A 201 1.72 4.10 18.21
CA GLY A 201 0.40 4.72 18.09
C GLY A 201 0.46 6.25 18.19
N LEU A 202 -0.39 6.98 17.45
CA LEU A 202 -0.47 8.44 17.48
C LEU A 202 -1.91 8.91 17.74
N GLY A 203 -2.08 9.81 18.70
CA GLY A 203 -3.34 10.51 19.00
C GLY A 203 -4.42 9.62 19.62
N SER A 204 -5.69 10.01 19.42
CA SER A 204 -6.87 9.19 19.73
C SER A 204 -7.27 8.34 18.52
N CYS A 205 -7.87 7.18 18.77
CA CYS A 205 -8.35 6.31 17.71
C CYS A 205 -9.49 7.00 16.92
N ASN A 206 -9.41 6.99 15.59
CA ASN A 206 -10.48 7.45 14.71
C ASN A 206 -11.26 6.26 14.13
N ASP A 207 -12.42 6.49 13.50
CA ASP A 207 -13.29 5.42 13.00
C ASP A 207 -12.56 4.46 12.05
N ASN A 208 -11.71 5.00 11.16
CA ASN A 208 -10.87 4.18 10.29
C ASN A 208 -9.89 3.31 11.11
N GLY A 209 -9.32 3.86 12.18
CA GLY A 209 -8.43 3.14 13.10
C GLY A 209 -9.15 1.98 13.79
N LEU A 210 -10.38 2.17 14.24
CA LEU A 210 -11.20 1.10 14.83
C LEU A 210 -11.52 0.01 13.81
N LEU A 211 -11.90 0.38 12.59
CA LEU A 211 -12.18 -0.57 11.50
C LEU A 211 -10.93 -1.38 11.14
N LEU A 212 -9.76 -0.72 11.08
CA LEU A 212 -8.50 -1.40 10.82
C LEU A 212 -8.11 -2.37 11.93
N LEU A 213 -8.36 -2.01 13.19
CA LEU A 213 -8.14 -2.88 14.35
C LEU A 213 -9.10 -4.08 14.35
N ARG A 214 -10.34 -3.89 13.91
CA ARG A 214 -11.30 -5.00 13.75
C ARG A 214 -10.87 -5.98 12.66
N ILE A 215 -10.46 -5.48 11.50
CA ILE A 215 -9.86 -6.30 10.43
C ILE A 215 -8.59 -7.00 10.95
N SER A 216 -7.81 -6.30 11.78
CA SER A 216 -6.64 -6.87 12.46
C SER A 216 -6.99 -8.08 13.31
N MET A 217 -8.06 -7.97 14.08
CA MET A 217 -8.56 -9.06 14.91
C MET A 217 -9.10 -10.23 14.08
N ASP A 218 -9.97 -9.95 13.10
CA ASP A 218 -10.69 -10.98 12.33
C ASP A 218 -9.75 -11.85 11.49
N TYR A 219 -8.65 -11.28 11.00
CA TYR A 219 -7.66 -11.98 10.17
C TYR A 219 -6.33 -12.25 10.90
N GLY A 220 -6.28 -11.96 12.21
CA GLY A 220 -5.10 -12.16 13.05
C GLY A 220 -3.88 -11.33 12.62
N VAL A 221 -4.08 -10.19 11.96
CA VAL A 221 -3.01 -9.34 11.42
C VAL A 221 -2.48 -8.33 12.44
N THR A 222 -1.16 -8.09 12.48
CA THR A 222 -0.57 -7.08 13.36
C THR A 222 -0.45 -5.75 12.63
N TYR A 223 -0.91 -4.66 13.23
CA TYR A 223 -0.74 -3.31 12.71
C TYR A 223 0.60 -2.70 13.15
N LYS A 224 1.33 -2.14 12.17
CA LYS A 224 2.56 -1.36 12.39
C LYS A 224 2.42 0.00 11.72
N ALA A 225 2.22 1.04 12.52
CA ALA A 225 2.40 2.42 12.07
C ALA A 225 3.90 2.74 11.95
N TYR A 226 4.28 3.43 10.88
CA TYR A 226 5.60 4.07 10.77
C TYR A 226 5.39 5.58 10.77
N ALA A 227 6.03 6.25 11.75
CA ALA A 227 6.11 7.71 11.86
C ALA A 227 7.34 8.22 11.12
#